data_AF-A0A3S5C2V7-F1
#
_entry.id   AF-A0A3S5C2V7-F1
#
_cell.length_a   1.000
_cell.length_b   1.000
_cell.length_c   1.000
_cell.angle_alpha   90.00
_cell.angle_beta   90.00
_cell.angle_gamma   90.00
#
_symmetry.space_group_name_H-M   'P 1'
#
loop_
_entity.id
_entity.type
_entity.pdbx_description
1 polymer ?
#
loop_
_entity_poly.entity_id
_entity_poly.type
_entity_poly.pdbx_seq_one_letter_code
_entity_poly.pdbx_strand_id
1 'polypeptide(L)'
;MLGLSRPYTFFKVILPVVIQRSFPAYSNEVITLVKDTSLVYILGVMDILKAAKSVSNTMSSILPYVYVGIVYLIIVGILTVILNKMERKIQAS
;
A
#
# COMPACT_ATOMS: atom_id res chain seq x y z
N MET A 1 42.85 -19.78 -11.83
CA MET A 1 41.85 -18.86 -11.25
C MET A 1 42.01 -17.53 -11.94
N LEU A 2 41.12 -17.19 -12.88
CA LEU A 2 41.29 -16.01 -13.74
C LEU A 2 41.27 -14.75 -12.87
N GLY A 3 42.37 -14.00 -12.88
CA GLY A 3 42.59 -12.76 -12.14
C GLY A 3 41.75 -11.60 -12.67
N LEU A 4 40.43 -11.78 -12.70
CA LEU A 4 39.49 -10.72 -13.00
C LEU A 4 39.32 -9.85 -11.75
N SER A 5 39.45 -8.54 -11.91
CA SER A 5 39.25 -7.60 -10.82
C SER A 5 37.84 -7.77 -10.25
N ARG A 6 37.77 -8.01 -8.93
CA ARG A 6 36.52 -8.19 -8.16
C ARG A 6 35.40 -7.20 -8.52
N PRO A 7 35.66 -5.89 -8.76
CA PRO A 7 34.60 -4.97 -9.16
C PRO A 7 34.02 -5.24 -10.57
N TYR A 8 34.82 -5.72 -11.52
CA TYR A 8 34.36 -5.91 -12.91
C TYR A 8 33.37 -7.09 -13.00
N THR A 9 33.63 -8.18 -12.29
CA THR A 9 32.71 -9.31 -12.16
C THR A 9 31.44 -8.93 -11.41
N PHE A 10 31.57 -8.10 -10.37
CA PHE A 10 30.42 -7.68 -9.57
C PHE A 10 29.43 -6.84 -10.39
N PHE A 11 29.90 -5.79 -11.07
CA PHE A 11 29.02 -4.91 -11.85
C PHE A 11 28.50 -5.54 -13.15
N LYS A 12 29.28 -6.41 -13.79
CA LYS A 12 28.92 -6.94 -15.12
C LYS A 12 28.18 -8.27 -15.08
N VAL A 13 28.32 -9.03 -14.00
CA VAL A 13 27.73 -10.38 -13.89
C VAL A 13 26.76 -10.47 -12.72
N ILE A 14 27.19 -10.09 -11.51
CA ILE A 14 26.39 -10.30 -10.30
C ILE A 14 25.24 -9.29 -10.23
N LEU A 15 25.53 -8.00 -10.42
CA LEU A 15 24.55 -6.92 -10.34
C LEU A 15 23.35 -7.10 -11.30
N PRO A 16 23.53 -7.31 -12.63
CA PRO A 16 22.40 -7.49 -13.53
C PRO A 16 21.61 -8.77 -13.25
N VAL A 17 22.25 -9.83 -12.76
CA VAL A 17 21.57 -11.09 -12.40
C VAL A 17 20.72 -10.92 -11.15
N VAL A 18 21.24 -10.25 -10.12
CA VAL A 18 20.49 -9.98 -8.89
C VAL A 18 19.30 -9.07 -9.19
N ILE A 19 19.50 -8.00 -9.97
CA ILE A 19 18.40 -7.11 -10.37
C ILE A 19 17.33 -7.89 -11.13
N GLN A 20 17.69 -8.69 -12.15
CA GLN A 20 16.70 -9.45 -12.93
C GLN A 20 15.96 -10.53 -12.13
N ARG A 21 16.57 -11.10 -11.08
CA ARG A 21 15.90 -12.11 -10.24
C ARG A 21 15.09 -11.51 -9.09
N SER A 22 15.51 -10.37 -8.56
CA SER A 22 14.80 -9.70 -7.48
C SER A 22 13.63 -8.85 -7.99
N PHE A 23 13.71 -8.26 -9.20
CA PHE A 23 12.63 -7.44 -9.77
C PHE A 23 11.28 -8.16 -9.89
N PRO A 24 11.21 -9.42 -10.37
CA PRO A 24 9.97 -10.20 -10.41
C PRO A 24 9.41 -10.48 -9.02
N ALA A 25 10.29 -10.79 -8.05
CA ALA A 25 9.89 -11.06 -6.66
C ALA A 25 9.30 -9.80 -6.01
N TYR A 26 9.97 -8.65 -6.15
CA TYR A 26 9.48 -7.37 -5.66
C TYR A 26 8.16 -6.95 -6.33
N SER A 27 8.04 -7.12 -7.66
CA SER A 27 6.77 -6.85 -8.35
C SER A 27 5.62 -7.70 -7.79
N ASN A 28 5.86 -8.98 -7.53
CA ASN A 28 4.84 -9.87 -7.00
C ASN A 28 4.43 -9.50 -5.56
N GLU A 29 5.40 -9.07 -4.76
CA GLU A 29 5.17 -8.62 -3.39
C GLU A 29 4.42 -7.27 -3.35
N VAL A 30 4.78 -6.32 -4.21
CA VAL A 30 4.04 -5.06 -4.38
C VAL A 30 2.60 -5.30 -4.84
N ILE A 31 2.38 -6.21 -5.80
CA ILE A 31 1.01 -6.56 -6.25
C ILE A 31 0.21 -7.19 -5.11
N THR A 32 0.82 -8.06 -4.30
CA THR A 32 0.17 -8.70 -3.15
C THR A 32 -0.20 -7.65 -2.10
N LEU A 33 0.73 -6.75 -1.76
CA LEU A 33 0.47 -5.65 -0.82
C LEU A 33 -0.64 -4.72 -1.32
N VAL A 34 -0.64 -4.37 -2.61
CA VAL A 34 -1.71 -3.54 -3.19
C VAL A 34 -3.06 -4.25 -3.09
N LYS A 35 -3.13 -5.55 -3.41
CA LYS A 35 -4.37 -6.34 -3.30
C LYS A 35 -4.91 -6.40 -1.87
N ASP A 36 -4.05 -6.70 -0.91
CA ASP A 36 -4.45 -6.82 0.49
C ASP A 36 -4.93 -5.46 1.03
N THR A 37 -4.19 -4.38 0.71
CA THR A 37 -4.54 -3.03 1.19
C THR A 37 -5.81 -2.50 0.53
N SER A 38 -5.99 -2.72 -0.77
CA SER A 38 -7.19 -2.28 -1.50
C SER A 38 -8.44 -3.06 -1.09
N LEU A 39 -8.32 -4.38 -0.84
CA LEU A 39 -9.42 -5.20 -0.36
C LEU A 39 -9.88 -4.76 1.05
N VAL A 40 -8.93 -4.55 1.97
CA VAL A 40 -9.23 -4.05 3.33
C VAL A 40 -9.87 -2.66 3.26
N TYR A 41 -9.36 -1.77 2.41
CA TYR A 41 -9.93 -0.43 2.22
C TYR A 41 -11.38 -0.47 1.72
N ILE A 42 -11.66 -1.26 0.67
CA ILE A 42 -13.02 -1.38 0.11
C ILE A 42 -13.99 -1.97 1.14
N LEU A 43 -13.57 -3.02 1.88
CA LEU A 43 -14.40 -3.60 2.93
C LEU A 43 -14.70 -2.59 4.05
N GLY A 44 -13.70 -1.87 4.53
CA GLY A 44 -13.86 -0.86 5.57
C GLY A 44 -14.81 0.27 5.16
N VAL A 45 -14.68 0.78 3.92
CA VAL A 45 -15.59 1.81 3.39
C VAL A 45 -17.02 1.28 3.24
N MET A 46 -17.19 0.05 2.74
CA MET A 46 -18.50 -0.59 2.65
C MET A 46 -19.18 -0.77 4.01
N ASP A 47 -18.44 -1.21 5.02
CA ASP A 47 -19.00 -1.43 6.36
C ASP A 47 -19.41 -0.13 7.03
N ILE A 48 -18.59 0.92 6.90
CA ILE A 48 -18.92 2.26 7.41
C ILE A 48 -20.14 2.83 6.70
N LEU A 49 -20.23 2.71 5.37
CA LEU A 49 -21.38 3.18 4.60
C LEU A 49 -22.66 2.41 4.94
N LYS A 50 -22.57 1.09 5.15
CA LYS A 50 -23.70 0.27 5.60
C LYS A 50 -24.18 0.72 6.99
N ALA A 51 -23.27 0.95 7.92
CA ALA A 51 -23.60 1.47 9.25
C ALA A 51 -24.28 2.85 9.15
N ALA A 52 -23.76 3.77 8.33
CA ALA A 52 -24.38 5.05 8.04
C ALA A 52 -25.80 4.91 7.52
N LYS A 53 -26.00 4.03 6.53
CA LYS A 53 -27.29 3.84 5.88
C LYS A 53 -28.31 3.22 6.83
N SER A 54 -27.87 2.30 7.71
CA SER A 54 -28.72 1.75 8.76
C SER A 54 -29.21 2.85 9.70
N VAL A 55 -28.31 3.69 10.23
CA VAL A 55 -28.67 4.77 11.15
C VAL A 55 -29.48 5.88 10.47
N SER A 56 -29.16 6.22 9.22
CA SER A 56 -29.90 7.23 8.44
C SER A 56 -31.33 6.79 8.13
N ASN A 57 -31.55 5.51 7.82
CA ASN A 57 -32.89 4.96 7.65
C ASN A 57 -33.70 4.96 8.96
N THR A 58 -33.05 4.75 10.11
CA THR A 58 -33.73 4.80 11.41
C THR A 58 -34.08 6.23 11.84
N MET A 59 -33.25 7.22 11.51
CA MET A 59 -33.41 8.61 11.97
C MET A 59 -33.98 9.57 10.91
N SER A 60 -34.24 9.10 9.68
CA SER A 60 -34.66 9.91 8.52
C SER A 60 -33.86 11.21 8.36
N SER A 61 -32.57 11.17 8.70
CA SER A 61 -31.71 12.34 8.84
C SER A 61 -30.40 12.16 8.08
N ILE A 62 -29.86 13.27 7.57
CA ILE A 62 -28.61 13.33 6.79
C ILE A 62 -27.35 13.30 7.67
N LEU A 63 -27.49 13.58 8.97
CA LEU A 63 -26.43 13.60 9.98
C LEU A 63 -25.48 12.37 9.96
N PRO A 64 -25.94 11.13 9.75
CA PRO A 64 -25.07 9.94 9.74
C PRO A 64 -24.06 9.95 8.59
N TYR A 65 -24.38 10.57 7.45
CA TYR A 65 -23.44 10.71 6.34
C TYR A 65 -22.28 11.65 6.68
N VAL A 66 -22.54 12.71 7.45
CA VAL A 66 -21.51 13.64 7.93
C VAL A 66 -20.55 12.93 8.88
N TYR A 67 -21.07 12.11 9.80
CA TYR A 67 -20.24 11.30 10.70
C TYR A 67 -19.35 10.32 9.93
N VAL A 68 -19.90 9.66 8.91
CA VAL A 68 -19.11 8.79 8.03
C VAL A 68 -18.05 9.55 7.23
N GLY A 69 -18.34 10.77 6.77
CA GLY A 69 -17.35 11.63 6.15
C GLY A 69 -16.16 11.94 7.08
N ILE A 70 -16.43 12.19 8.37
CA ILE A 70 -15.38 12.43 9.38
C ILE A 70 -14.54 11.17 9.61
N VAL A 71 -15.19 10.01 9.80
CA VAL A 71 -14.48 8.72 9.98
C VAL A 71 -13.64 8.39 8.76
N TYR A 72 -14.17 8.62 7.55
CA TYR A 72 -13.43 8.43 6.30
C TYR A 72 -12.20 9.34 6.22
N LEU A 73 -12.33 10.62 6.58
CA LEU A 73 -11.20 11.55 6.65
C LEU A 73 -10.10 11.08 7.60
N ILE A 74 -10.47 10.54 8.77
CA ILE A 74 -9.51 9.99 9.73
C ILE A 74 -8.77 8.78 9.13
N ILE A 75 -9.50 7.85 8.50
CA ILE A 75 -8.91 6.64 7.89
C ILE A 75 -7.96 7.03 6.75
N VAL A 76 -8.39 7.92 5.85
CA VAL A 76 -7.55 8.41 4.75
C VAL A 76 -6.32 9.12 5.30
N GLY A 77 -6.46 9.95 6.33
CA GLY A 77 -5.33 10.62 6.98
C GLY A 77 -4.30 9.64 7.54
N ILE A 78 -4.75 8.60 8.25
CA ILE A 78 -3.86 7.54 8.76
C ILE A 78 -3.17 6.81 7.60
N LEU A 79 -3.91 6.48 6.54
CA LEU A 79 -3.37 5.78 5.37
C LEU A 79 -2.32 6.62 4.63
N THR A 80 -2.56 7.92 4.46
CA THR A 80 -1.61 8.87 3.88
C THR A 80 -0.32 8.96 4.70
N VAL A 81 -0.41 8.89 6.03
CA VAL A 81 0.78 8.88 6.90
C VAL A 81 1.58 7.58 6.73
N ILE A 82 0.90 6.43 6.68
CA ILE A 82 1.55 5.13 6.48
C ILE A 82 2.23 5.06 5.12
N LEU A 83 1.54 5.47 4.05
CA LEU A 83 2.07 5.49 2.68
C LEU A 83 3.30 6.41 2.56
N ASN A 84 3.23 7.63 3.11
CA ASN A 84 4.38 8.54 3.15
C ASN A 84 5.58 7.92 3.89
N LYS A 85 5.32 7.16 4.96
CA LYS A 85 6.37 6.49 5.75
C LYS A 85 6.98 5.31 4.97
N MET A 86 6.18 4.60 4.19
CA MET A 86 6.65 3.53 3.30
C MET A 86 7.44 4.07 2.11
N GLU A 87 6.96 5.13 1.44
CA GLU A 87 7.68 5.79 0.34
C GLU A 87 9.06 6.28 0.76
N ARG A 88 9.16 6.89 1.96
CA ARG A 88 10.46 7.29 2.53
C ARG A 88 11.41 6.12 2.76
N LYS A 89 10.89 4.94 3.07
CA LYS A 89 11.71 3.73 3.28
C LYS A 89 12.18 3.12 1.96
N ILE A 90 11.37 3.24 0.90
CA ILE A 90 11.68 2.77 -0.45
C ILE A 90 12.66 3.72 -1.14
N GLN A 91 12.54 5.03 -0.97
CA GLN A 91 13.48 6.02 -1.53
C GLN A 91 14.85 6.06 -0.82
N ALA A 92 14.94 5.54 0.41
CA ALA A 92 16.18 5.48 1.18
C ALA A 92 16.99 4.20 0.94
N SER A 93 16.55 3.31 0.05
CA SER A 93 17.18 2.01 -0.24
C SER A 93 17.52 1.87 -1.72
#